data_AF-D0RAZ4-F1
#
_entry.id   AF-D0RAZ4-F1
#
_cell.length_a   1.000
_cell.length_b   1.000
_cell.length_c   1.000
_cell.angle_alpha   90.00
_cell.angle_beta   90.00
_cell.angle_gamma   90.00
#
_symmetry.space_group_name_H-M   'P 1'
#
loop_
_entity.id
_entity.type
_entity.pdbx_description
1 polymer ?
#
loop_
_entity_poly.entity_id
_entity_poly.type
_entity_poly.pdbx_seq_one_letter_code
_entity_poly.pdbx_strand_id
1 'polypeptide(L)' 'MAERSLSGLTEQEAVEVHSQFQTAFLTFLVFALAAHVLVWVWKPWF' A
#
# COMPACT_ATOMS: atom_id res chain seq x y z
N MET A 1 -5.91 -3.17 31.36
CA MET A 1 -5.36 -3.95 30.23
C MET A 1 -5.71 -3.18 28.98
N ALA A 2 -4.75 -2.83 28.12
CA ALA A 2 -5.07 -2.15 26.86
C ALA A 2 -6.09 -3.00 26.09
N GLU A 3 -7.16 -2.38 25.61
CA GLU A 3 -8.19 -3.05 24.81
C GLU A 3 -7.51 -3.65 23.57
N ARG A 4 -7.52 -4.98 23.46
CA ARG A 4 -6.96 -5.67 22.30
C ARG A 4 -8.07 -5.79 21.27
N SER A 5 -7.77 -5.38 20.04
CA SER A 5 -8.71 -5.49 18.92
C SER A 5 -9.00 -6.95 18.55
N LEU A 6 -9.98 -7.19 17.68
CA LEU A 6 -10.33 -8.53 17.18
C LEU A 6 -9.15 -9.25 16.50
N SER A 7 -8.19 -8.51 15.95
CA SER A 7 -6.94 -9.04 15.38
C SER A 7 -5.84 -9.26 16.43
N GLY A 8 -6.12 -8.98 17.70
CA GLY A 8 -5.18 -9.14 18.81
C GLY A 8 -4.14 -8.03 18.93
N LEU A 9 -4.20 -7.00 18.08
CA LEU A 9 -3.26 -5.87 18.08
C LEU A 9 -3.71 -4.77 19.03
N THR A 10 -2.74 -4.12 19.67
CA THR A 10 -2.93 -2.81 20.30
C THR A 10 -2.99 -1.71 19.24
N GLU A 11 -3.54 -0.55 19.59
CA GLU A 11 -3.66 0.59 18.67
C GLU A 11 -2.29 1.03 18.11
N GLN A 12 -1.25 1.02 18.94
CA GLN A 12 0.12 1.36 18.53
C GLN A 12 0.69 0.39 17.50
N GLU A 13 0.54 -0.92 17.73
CA GLU A 13 1.00 -1.96 16.79
C GLU A 13 0.25 -1.88 15.45
N ALA A 14 -1.04 -1.55 15.49
CA ALA A 14 -1.85 -1.37 14.28
C ALA A 14 -1.36 -0.18 13.43
N VAL A 15 -1.02 0.94 14.07
CA VAL A 15 -0.50 2.14 13.37
C VAL A 15 0.87 1.88 12.75
N GLU A 16 1.75 1.14 13.44
CA GLU A 16 3.06 0.79 12.92
C GLU A 16 2.97 -0.06 11.64
N VAL A 17 2.14 -1.12 11.67
CA VAL A 17 1.88 -1.94 10.48
C VAL A 17 1.26 -1.11 9.36
N HIS A 18 0.31 -0.23 9.70
CA HIS A 18 -0.38 0.60 8.71
C HIS A 18 0.59 1.58 8.03
N SER A 19 1.50 2.20 8.78
CA SER A 19 2.52 3.11 8.24
C SER A 19 3.47 2.40 7.25
N GLN A 20 3.93 1.20 7.60
CA GLN A 20 4.77 0.40 6.73
C GLN A 20 4.02 -0.03 5.45
N PHE A 21 2.76 -0.44 5.61
CA PHE A 21 1.89 -0.82 4.49
C PHE A 21 1.65 0.36 3.55
N GLN A 22 1.32 1.54 4.07
CA GLN A 22 1.09 2.74 3.26
C GLN A 22 2.31 3.06 2.41
N THR A 23 3.51 3.01 2.99
CA THR A 23 4.78 3.31 2.27
C THR A 23 5.03 2.33 1.13
N ALA A 24 4.93 1.03 1.41
CA ALA A 24 5.14 0.00 0.40
C ALA A 24 4.05 0.04 -0.70
N PHE A 25 2.79 0.25 -0.33
CA PHE A 25 1.67 0.33 -1.25
C PHE A 25 1.73 1.56 -2.16
N LEU A 26 2.07 2.74 -1.62
CA LEU A 26 2.29 3.95 -2.42
C LEU A 26 3.43 3.77 -3.40
N THR A 27 4.54 3.19 -2.93
CA THR A 27 5.69 2.89 -3.80
C THR A 27 5.28 1.99 -4.96
N PHE A 28 4.58 0.90 -4.67
CA PHE A 28 4.04 0.01 -5.68
C PHE A 28 3.09 0.72 -6.66
N LEU A 29 2.17 1.55 -6.17
CA LEU A 29 1.23 2.29 -7.02
C LEU A 29 1.94 3.24 -7.99
N VAL A 30 2.97 3.96 -7.53
CA VAL A 30 3.76 4.85 -8.40
C VAL A 30 4.43 4.05 -9.53
N PHE A 31 5.05 2.91 -9.19
CA PHE A 31 5.66 2.05 -10.20
C PHE A 31 4.63 1.43 -11.15
N ALA A 32 3.50 0.96 -10.62
CA ALA A 32 2.43 0.41 -11.43
C ALA A 32 1.88 1.46 -12.40
N LEU A 33 1.60 2.67 -11.92
CA LEU A 33 1.07 3.75 -12.74
C LEU A 33 2.07 4.16 -13.83
N ALA A 34 3.36 4.25 -13.49
CA ALA A 34 4.42 4.51 -14.46
C ALA A 34 4.51 3.42 -15.54
N ALA A 35 4.42 2.14 -15.14
CA ALA A 35 4.43 1.02 -16.09
C ALA A 35 3.21 1.04 -17.02
N HIS A 36 2.00 1.33 -16.51
CA HIS A 36 0.79 1.42 -17.32
C HIS A 36 0.86 2.60 -18.29
N VAL A 37 1.35 3.76 -17.85
CA VAL A 37 1.56 4.92 -18.73
C VAL A 37 2.58 4.57 -19.82
N LEU A 38 3.68 3.91 -19.47
CA LEU A 38 4.69 3.51 -20.46
C LEU A 38 4.12 2.54 -21.50
N VAL A 39 3.35 1.53 -21.06
CA VAL A 39 2.65 0.60 -21.96
C VAL A 39 1.65 1.35 -22.83
N TRP A 40 0.89 2.28 -22.23
CA TRP A 40 -0.05 3.15 -22.96
C TRP A 40 0.68 4.00 -24.00
N VAL A 41 1.90 4.46 -23.77
CA VAL A 41 2.64 5.23 -24.80
C VAL A 41 3.13 4.31 -25.93
N TRP A 42 3.62 3.12 -25.60
CA TRP A 42 4.24 2.21 -26.59
C TRP A 42 3.22 1.47 -27.46
N LYS A 43 2.19 0.95 -26.82
CA LYS A 43 1.02 0.36 -27.46
C LYS A 43 -0.15 0.89 -26.64
N PRO A 44 -0.54 2.17 -26.87
CA PRO A 44 -1.84 2.60 -26.39
C PRO A 44 -2.80 1.54 -26.89
N TRP A 45 -3.76 1.13 -26.07
CA TRP A 45 -4.61 -0.04 -26.33
C TRP A 45 -3.81 -1.36 -26.54
N PHE A 46 -3.72 -2.22 -25.52
CA PHE A 46 -4.74 -3.27 -25.53
C PHE A 46 -6.16 -2.74 -25.66
#